data_AF-A0A1S1V9K7-F1
#
_entry.id   AF-A0A1S1V9K7-F1
#
_cell.length_a   1.000
_cell.length_b   1.000
_cell.length_c   1.000
_cell.angle_alpha   90.00
_cell.angle_beta   90.00
_cell.angle_gamma   90.00
#
_symmetry.space_group_name_H-M   'P 1'
#
loop_
_entity.id
_entity.type
_entity.pdbx_description
1 polymer ?
#
loop_
_entity_poly.entity_id
_entity_poly.type
_entity_poly.pdbx_seq_one_letter_code
_entity_poly.pdbx_strand_id
1 'polypeptide(L)' 'MKHGKKPTARQKQLMTDEGLDCREWLVTKDTPDLMEIVNRESGRVKEIGK' A
#
# COMPACT_ATOMS: atom_id res chain seq x y z
N MET A 1 -4.93 7.33 14.45
CA MET A 1 -4.78 6.15 13.56
C MET A 1 -3.46 6.29 12.83
N LYS A 2 -2.59 5.26 12.88
CA LYS A 2 -1.22 5.31 12.31
C LYS A 2 -1.29 5.79 10.85
N HIS A 3 -0.73 6.97 10.60
CA HIS A 3 -0.79 7.66 9.32
C HIS A 3 -0.01 6.87 8.25
N GLY A 4 -0.72 6.10 7.43
CA GLY A 4 -0.14 5.53 6.21
C GLY A 4 0.41 6.65 5.32
N LYS A 5 1.57 6.41 4.70
CA LYS A 5 2.21 7.35 3.78
C LYS A 5 1.59 7.21 2.38
N LYS A 6 1.57 8.31 1.63
CA LYS A 6 1.21 8.25 0.21
C LYS A 6 2.23 7.36 -0.53
N PRO A 7 1.79 6.41 -1.37
CA PRO A 7 2.70 5.55 -2.11
C PRO A 7 3.63 6.34 -3.05
N THR A 8 4.90 5.96 -3.11
CA THR A 8 5.89 6.43 -4.10
C THR A 8 5.62 5.83 -5.48
N ALA A 9 6.27 6.32 -6.54
CA ALA A 9 6.06 5.79 -7.90
C ALA A 9 6.28 4.27 -8.00
N ARG A 10 7.35 3.74 -7.36
CA ARG A 10 7.63 2.30 -7.30
C ARG A 10 6.53 1.52 -6.58
N GLN A 11 6.03 2.05 -5.46
CA GLN A 11 4.97 1.40 -4.68
C GLN A 11 3.64 1.42 -5.45
N LYS A 12 3.35 2.50 -6.19
CA LYS A 12 2.19 2.57 -7.07
C LYS A 12 2.23 1.52 -8.17
N GLN A 13 3.42 1.27 -8.75
CA GLN A 13 3.60 0.20 -9.74
C GLN A 13 3.21 -1.15 -9.13
N LEU A 14 3.81 -1.51 -7.99
CA LEU A 14 3.50 -2.74 -7.25
C LEU A 14 2.01 -2.88 -6.91
N MET A 15 1.37 -1.80 -6.47
CA MET A 15 -0.06 -1.81 -6.16
C MET A 15 -0.91 -1.97 -7.42
N THR A 16 -0.49 -1.37 -8.53
CA THR A 16 -1.19 -1.46 -9.83
C THR A 16 -1.07 -2.87 -10.42
N ASP A 17 0.11 -3.50 -10.29
CA ASP A 17 0.35 -4.89 -10.69
C ASP A 17 -0.57 -5.86 -9.93
N GLU A 18 -0.90 -5.52 -8.68
CA GLU A 18 -1.87 -6.22 -7.82
C GLU A 18 -3.33 -5.80 -8.03
N GLY A 19 -3.61 -4.91 -8.98
CA GLY A 19 -4.96 -4.43 -9.31
C GLY A 19 -5.59 -3.47 -8.28
N LEU A 20 -4.78 -2.74 -7.51
CA LEU A 20 -5.23 -1.87 -6.44
C LEU A 20 -5.21 -0.38 -6.82
N ASP A 21 -6.21 0.39 -6.39
CA ASP A 21 -6.23 1.84 -6.59
C ASP A 21 -5.32 2.57 -5.58
N CYS A 22 -4.22 3.11 -6.07
CA CYS A 22 -3.24 3.85 -5.27
C CYS A 22 -3.78 5.12 -4.57
N ARG A 23 -4.99 5.58 -4.91
CA ARG A 23 -5.65 6.74 -4.25
C ARG A 23 -6.31 6.35 -2.93
N GLU A 24 -6.85 5.13 -2.90
CA GLU A 24 -7.60 4.58 -1.77
C GLU A 24 -6.69 3.87 -0.76
N TRP A 25 -5.50 3.47 -1.18
CA TRP A 25 -4.59 2.69 -0.35
C TRP A 25 -3.35 3.52 0.05
N LEU A 26 -2.92 3.39 1.30
CA LEU A 26 -1.75 4.05 1.88
C LEU A 26 -0.74 3.00 2.33
N VAL A 27 0.55 3.32 2.25
CA VAL A 27 1.62 2.42 2.69
C VAL A 27 1.88 2.60 4.18
N THR A 28 1.74 1.54 4.96
CA THR A 28 2.01 1.56 6.41
C THR A 28 3.40 1.01 6.73
N LYS A 29 3.87 0.02 6.00
CA LYS A 29 5.24 -0.50 6.09
C LYS A 29 5.79 -0.80 4.71
N ASP A 30 7.07 -0.54 4.54
CA ASP A 30 7.78 -0.83 3.31
C ASP A 30 9.14 -1.42 3.66
N THR A 31 9.24 -2.74 3.61
CA THR A 31 10.47 -3.49 3.90
C THR A 31 11.03 -4.07 2.59
N PRO A 32 12.26 -4.61 2.56
CA PRO A 32 12.80 -5.26 1.36
C PRO A 32 11.94 -6.42 0.87
N ASP A 33 11.34 -7.19 1.78
CA ASP A 33 10.63 -8.44 1.47
C ASP A 33 9.12 -8.21 1.20
N LEU A 34 8.51 -7.25 1.91
CA LEU A 34 7.08 -6.99 1.80
C LEU A 34 6.72 -5.50 1.94
N MET A 35 5.56 -5.15 1.39
CA MET A 35 4.90 -3.87 1.55
C MET A 35 3.52 -4.08 2.20
N GLU A 36 3.30 -3.43 3.34
CA GLU A 36 2.00 -3.41 4.02
C GLU A 36 1.25 -2.14 3.63
N ILE A 37 0.00 -2.29 3.22
CA ILE A 37 -0.88 -1.20 2.81
C ILE A 37 -2.21 -1.26 3.56
N VAL A 38 -2.82 -0.10 3.76
CA VAL A 38 -4.14 0.04 4.38
C VAL A 38 -5.06 0.85 3.48
N ASN A 39 -6.29 0.37 3.28
CA ASN A 39 -7.33 1.09 2.58
C ASN A 39 -7.92 2.19 3.49
N ARG A 40 -8.06 3.39 2.95
CA ARG A 40 -8.46 4.61 3.68
C ARG A 40 -9.91 4.59 4.13
N GLU A 41 -10.78 3.96 3.35
CA GLU A 41 -12.23 3.96 3.61
C GLU A 41 -12.63 2.77 4.49
N SER A 42 -12.19 1.57 4.10
CA SER A 42 -12.56 0.32 4.79
C SER A 42 -11.66 0.00 5.98
N GLY A 43 -10.47 0.61 6.08
CA GLY A 43 -9.46 0.24 7.08
C GLY A 43 -8.82 -1.13 6.84
N ARG A 44 -9.12 -1.79 5.71
CA ARG A 44 -8.58 -3.11 5.37
C ARG A 44 -7.07 -3.04 5.16
N VAL A 45 -6.35 -3.97 5.76
CA VAL A 45 -4.90 -4.14 5.55
C VAL A 45 -4.65 -5.23 4.52
N LYS A 46 -3.67 -5.02 3.64
CA LYS A 46 -3.17 -6.01 2.68
C LYS A 46 -1.64 -5.98 2.69
N GLU A 47 -1.02 -7.13 2.52
CA GLU A 47 0.43 -7.28 2.35
C GLU A 47 0.71 -7.67 0.89
N ILE A 48 1.72 -7.06 0.29
CA ILE A 48 2.20 -7.31 -1.07
C ILE A 48 3.65 -7.77 -0.97
N GLY A 49 3.95 -8.96 -1.48
CA GLY A 49 5.32 -9.46 -1.60
C GLY A 49 6.08 -8.73 -2.71
N LYS A 50 7.37 -8.49 -2.50
CA LYS A 50 8.23 -7.77 -3.45
C LYS A 50 9.16 -8.68 -4.24
#